data_AF-A0A4P9XVI2-F1
#
_entry.id   AF-A0A4P9XVI2-F1
#
_cell.length_a   1.000
_cell.length_b   1.000
_cell.length_c   1.000
_cell.angle_alpha   90.00
_cell.angle_beta   90.00
_cell.angle_gamma   90.00
#
_symmetry.space_group_name_H-M   'P 1'
#
loop_
_entity.id
_entity.type
_entity.pdbx_description
1 polymer ?
#
loop_
_entity_poly.entity_id
_entity_poly.type
_entity_poly.pdbx_seq_one_letter_code
_entity_poly.pdbx_strand_id
1 'polypeptide(L)'
;MTSEVAFVENLLDLLAPRAKQERDWHCRPVPTDRLLQPIAPAGNCTTEKGVTAEEKPLEVCVKLLKPPAAHRMLVRPNDTVASIKAKLVERGVAADTSMIRLILKGKALLNERSIEECGLVSGATVHASLQKGAAPPPPPPEPTKPAVAREQPLAILQTDAFWQELEGFLRGQLPSHAAAAETLALFRNAWQTSGADP
;
A
#
# COMPACT_ATOMS: atom_id res chain seq x y z
N MET A 1 16.34 12.76 55.87
CA MET A 1 16.19 11.30 55.63
C MET A 1 14.80 10.93 55.08
N THR A 2 14.15 11.81 54.32
CA THR A 2 12.76 11.61 53.83
C THR A 2 12.67 11.12 52.38
N SER A 3 13.78 11.12 51.63
CA SER A 3 13.82 10.70 50.22
C SER A 3 13.72 9.19 50.03
N GLU A 4 14.31 8.40 50.94
CA GLU A 4 14.29 6.94 50.87
C GLU A 4 12.91 6.38 51.18
N VAL A 5 12.20 6.98 52.15
CA VAL A 5 10.84 6.58 52.49
C VAL A 5 9.87 6.82 51.32
N ALA A 6 9.95 7.98 50.67
CA ALA A 6 9.12 8.29 49.51
C ALA A 6 9.41 7.37 48.31
N PHE A 7 10.68 6.96 48.14
CA PHE A 7 11.06 6.00 47.10
C PHE A 7 10.46 4.61 47.36
N VAL A 8 10.51 4.14 48.61
CA VAL A 8 9.96 2.84 49.01
C VAL A 8 8.45 2.81 48.85
N GLU A 9 7.74 3.89 49.21
CA GLU A 9 6.29 4.00 49.04
C GLU A 9 5.88 3.95 47.55
N ASN A 10 6.60 4.67 46.68
CA ASN A 10 6.33 4.65 45.24
C ASN A 10 6.66 3.29 44.61
N LEU A 11 7.74 2.64 45.07
CA LEU A 11 8.10 1.30 44.60
C LEU A 11 7.05 0.26 45.02
N LEU A 12 6.53 0.36 46.25
CA LEU A 12 5.44 -0.49 46.72
C LEU A 12 4.16 -0.29 45.92
N ASP A 13 3.82 0.94 45.55
CA ASP A 13 2.63 1.23 44.73
C ASP A 13 2.78 0.74 43.28
N LEU A 14 4.00 0.68 42.75
CA LEU A 14 4.31 0.07 41.45
C LEU A 14 4.25 -1.46 41.48
N LEU A 15 4.69 -2.08 42.58
CA LEU A 15 4.70 -3.53 42.74
C LEU A 15 3.36 -4.08 43.23
N ALA A 16 2.48 -3.22 43.76
CA ALA A 16 1.15 -3.61 44.19
C ALA A 16 0.39 -4.21 42.99
N PRO A 17 -0.18 -5.42 43.13
CA PRO A 17 -0.96 -6.04 42.07
C PRO A 17 -2.19 -5.16 41.82
N ARG A 18 -2.12 -4.36 40.74
CA ARG A 18 -3.28 -3.59 40.28
C ARG A 18 -4.36 -4.59 39.91
N ALA A 19 -5.51 -4.47 40.57
CA ALA A 19 -6.69 -5.24 40.19
C ALA A 19 -6.91 -5.05 38.69
N LYS A 20 -6.74 -6.12 37.91
CA LYS A 20 -7.10 -6.10 36.50
C LYS A 20 -8.60 -5.85 36.47
N GLN A 21 -8.99 -4.64 36.08
CA GLN A 21 -10.36 -4.35 35.75
C GLN A 21 -10.65 -5.09 34.44
N GLU A 22 -11.09 -6.33 34.58
CA GLU A 22 -11.56 -7.14 33.46
C GLU A 22 -12.83 -6.44 32.95
N ARG A 23 -12.66 -5.69 31.86
CA ARG A 23 -13.80 -5.08 31.18
C ARG A 23 -14.61 -6.22 30.62
N ASP A 24 -15.77 -6.47 31.22
CA ASP A 24 -16.67 -7.51 30.78
C ASP A 24 -17.27 -7.10 29.42
N TRP A 25 -16.62 -7.56 28.33
CA TRP A 25 -17.00 -7.21 26.97
C TRP A 25 -18.40 -7.72 26.60
N HIS A 26 -18.94 -8.65 27.41
CA HIS A 26 -20.27 -9.21 27.27
C HIS A 26 -21.38 -8.31 27.80
N CYS A 27 -21.06 -7.29 28.61
CA CYS A 27 -22.03 -6.37 29.20
C CYS A 27 -21.83 -4.93 28.72
N ARG A 28 -21.74 -4.71 27.41
CA ARG A 28 -22.02 -3.36 26.88
C ARG A 28 -23.53 -3.11 26.93
N PRO A 29 -24.03 -2.13 27.70
CA PRO A 29 -25.41 -1.73 27.57
C PRO A 29 -25.62 -1.24 26.13
N VAL A 30 -26.57 -1.87 25.43
CA VAL A 30 -26.96 -1.43 24.09
C VAL A 30 -27.54 -0.02 24.24
N PRO A 31 -27.07 0.97 23.47
CA PRO A 31 -27.65 2.31 23.48
C PRO A 31 -29.17 2.18 23.25
N THR A 32 -29.96 2.64 24.21
CA THR A 32 -31.42 2.52 24.19
C THR A 32 -32.06 3.55 23.26
N ASP A 33 -31.25 4.32 22.52
CA ASP A 33 -31.72 5.22 21.50
C ASP A 33 -32.33 4.40 20.35
N ARG A 34 -33.66 4.48 20.28
CA ARG A 34 -34.51 3.83 19.29
C ARG A 34 -34.09 4.19 17.86
N LEU A 35 -33.19 3.42 17.27
CA LEU A 35 -32.77 3.57 15.87
C LEU A 35 -33.77 3.02 14.85
N LEU A 36 -35.00 2.68 15.27
CA LEU A 36 -36.05 2.21 14.37
C LEU A 36 -37.37 2.92 14.72
N GLN A 37 -37.51 4.15 14.24
CA GLN A 37 -38.83 4.70 14.01
C GLN A 37 -39.39 4.02 12.74
N PRO A 38 -40.61 3.48 12.75
CA PRO A 38 -41.28 3.01 11.54
C PRO A 38 -41.38 4.19 10.56
N ILE A 39 -40.75 4.04 9.41
CA ILE A 39 -40.93 4.98 8.30
C ILE A 39 -42.38 4.80 7.85
N ALA A 40 -43.21 5.84 7.99
CA ALA A 40 -44.54 5.85 7.43
C ALA A 40 -44.45 5.58 5.92
N PRO A 41 -45.27 4.67 5.34
CA PRO A 41 -45.27 4.47 3.90
C PRO A 41 -45.82 5.72 3.23
N ALA A 42 -44.94 6.56 2.70
CA ALA A 42 -45.32 7.61 1.77
C ALA A 42 -45.83 6.93 0.50
N GLY A 43 -47.09 7.19 0.18
CA GLY A 43 -47.76 6.70 -1.02
C GLY A 43 -47.08 7.19 -2.31
N ASN A 44 -46.82 6.23 -3.17
CA ASN A 44 -46.93 6.20 -4.64
C ASN A 44 -46.48 7.42 -5.45
N CYS A 45 -45.51 7.25 -6.38
CA CYS A 45 -45.79 7.20 -7.83
C CYS A 45 -44.52 6.95 -8.69
N THR A 46 -44.57 5.86 -9.43
CA THR A 46 -44.19 5.61 -10.84
C THR A 46 -43.18 6.51 -11.58
N THR A 47 -42.13 5.82 -12.07
CA THR A 47 -41.36 5.94 -13.33
C THR A 47 -41.44 7.22 -14.18
N GLU A 48 -40.31 7.95 -14.30
CA GLU A 48 -39.87 8.51 -15.58
C GLU A 48 -38.38 8.91 -15.62
N LYS A 49 -37.74 8.51 -16.73
CA LYS A 49 -36.39 8.90 -17.15
C LYS A 49 -36.32 10.41 -17.36
N GLY A 50 -35.20 11.03 -16.99
CA GLY A 50 -34.58 12.05 -17.82
C GLY A 50 -34.38 13.43 -17.20
N VAL A 51 -33.11 13.70 -16.87
CA VAL A 51 -32.43 15.00 -17.02
C VAL A 51 -32.93 16.17 -16.16
N THR A 52 -32.36 16.28 -14.96
CA THR A 52 -31.58 17.48 -14.62
C THR A 52 -30.48 17.05 -13.67
N ALA A 53 -29.27 16.83 -14.21
CA ALA A 53 -28.09 16.52 -13.42
C ALA A 53 -27.73 17.76 -12.59
N GLU A 54 -28.35 17.88 -11.43
CA GLU A 54 -27.93 18.81 -10.41
C GLU A 54 -26.59 18.30 -9.88
N GLU A 55 -25.49 18.81 -10.44
CA GLU A 55 -24.11 18.46 -10.09
C GLU A 55 -23.76 18.93 -8.67
N LYS A 56 -24.39 18.34 -7.66
CA LYS A 56 -24.04 18.59 -6.26
C LYS A 56 -22.65 17.99 -5.99
N PRO A 57 -21.68 18.78 -5.49
CA PRO A 57 -20.39 18.25 -5.09
C PRO A 57 -20.59 17.26 -3.94
N LEU A 58 -20.04 16.06 -4.10
CA LEU A 58 -20.07 15.00 -3.10
C LEU A 58 -18.84 15.15 -2.20
N GLU A 59 -19.05 15.14 -0.89
CA GLU A 59 -17.95 15.10 0.07
C GLU A 59 -17.50 13.64 0.27
N VAL A 60 -16.22 13.35 0.03
CA VAL A 60 -15.65 12.01 0.19
C VAL A 60 -14.52 12.03 1.21
N CYS A 61 -14.52 11.06 2.13
CA CYS A 61 -13.45 10.86 3.12
C CYS A 61 -12.49 9.76 2.66
N VAL A 62 -11.24 10.09 2.39
CA VAL A 62 -10.19 9.11 2.07
C VAL A 62 -9.36 8.83 3.32
N LYS A 63 -9.36 7.59 3.81
CA LYS A 63 -8.56 7.12 4.95
C LYS A 63 -7.34 6.34 4.47
N LEU A 64 -6.15 6.85 4.73
CA LEU A 64 -4.91 6.12 4.50
C LEU A 64 -4.73 5.02 5.55
N LEU A 65 -4.25 3.88 5.10
CA LEU A 65 -3.94 2.75 5.98
C LEU A 65 -2.53 2.85 6.59
N LYS A 66 -1.56 3.39 5.84
CA LYS A 66 -0.14 3.44 6.23
C LYS A 66 0.54 4.67 5.61
N PRO A 67 0.86 5.73 6.38
CA PRO A 67 0.46 6.02 7.76
C PRO A 67 -1.06 6.32 7.89
N PRO A 68 -1.66 6.19 9.09
CA PRO A 68 -3.08 6.49 9.29
C PRO A 68 -3.33 8.01 9.19
N ALA A 69 -3.97 8.43 8.11
CA ALA A 69 -4.37 9.82 7.88
C ALA A 69 -5.76 9.86 7.21
N ALA A 70 -6.51 10.95 7.39
CA ALA A 70 -7.82 11.12 6.75
C ALA A 70 -7.85 12.44 5.98
N HIS A 71 -8.28 12.39 4.72
CA HIS A 71 -8.42 13.56 3.86
C HIS A 71 -9.86 13.68 3.35
N ARG A 72 -10.47 14.83 3.60
CA ARG A 72 -11.79 15.19 3.07
C ARG A 72 -11.62 15.97 1.78
N MET A 73 -12.36 15.59 0.74
CA MET A 73 -12.34 16.30 -0.53
C MET A 73 -13.72 16.32 -1.19
N LEU A 74 -13.98 17.44 -1.87
CA LEU A 74 -15.16 17.62 -2.70
C LEU A 74 -14.86 17.12 -4.11
N VAL A 75 -15.71 16.23 -4.61
CA VAL A 75 -15.63 15.63 -5.94
C VAL A 75 -17.00 15.58 -6.60
N ARG A 76 -17.04 15.68 -7.92
CA ARG A 76 -18.29 15.58 -8.68
C ARG A 76 -18.59 14.11 -8.98
N PRO A 77 -19.86 13.72 -9.13
CA PRO A 77 -20.22 12.33 -9.47
C PRO A 77 -19.62 11.85 -10.81
N ASN A 78 -19.44 12.78 -11.76
CA ASN A 78 -18.84 12.53 -13.07
C ASN A 78 -17.30 12.44 -13.04
N ASP A 79 -16.65 12.82 -11.93
CA ASP A 79 -15.19 12.73 -11.85
C ASP A 79 -14.76 11.25 -11.79
N THR A 80 -13.59 10.95 -12.33
CA THR A 80 -13.00 9.61 -12.30
C THR A 80 -12.18 9.37 -11.04
N VAL A 81 -11.95 8.10 -10.73
CA VAL A 81 -11.04 7.69 -9.64
C VAL A 81 -9.63 8.25 -9.85
N ALA A 82 -9.18 8.43 -11.10
CA ALA A 82 -7.91 9.08 -11.42
C ALA A 82 -7.82 10.53 -10.89
N SER A 83 -8.91 11.30 -10.97
CA SER A 83 -8.98 12.68 -10.45
C SER A 83 -8.81 12.72 -8.92
N ILE A 84 -9.44 11.78 -8.19
CA ILE A 84 -9.25 11.64 -6.74
C ILE A 84 -7.80 11.36 -6.39
N LYS A 85 -7.14 10.45 -7.13
CA LYS A 85 -5.73 10.12 -6.89
C LYS A 85 -4.82 11.32 -7.16
N ALA A 86 -5.07 12.08 -8.23
CA ALA A 86 -4.32 13.31 -8.50
C ALA A 86 -4.45 14.32 -7.35
N LYS A 87 -5.66 14.52 -6.82
CA LYS A 87 -5.89 15.37 -5.61
C LYS A 87 -5.17 14.85 -4.36
N LEU A 88 -4.95 13.54 -4.24
CA LEU A 88 -4.17 12.96 -3.13
C LEU A 88 -2.67 13.20 -3.31
N VAL A 89 -2.15 13.09 -4.54
CA VAL A 89 -0.75 13.40 -4.87
C VAL A 89 -0.45 14.88 -4.62
N GLU A 90 -1.35 15.78 -5.05
CA GLU A 90 -1.24 17.23 -4.80
C GLU A 90 -1.18 17.56 -3.29
N ARG A 91 -1.88 16.77 -2.46
CA ARG A 91 -1.83 16.88 -1.00
C ARG A 91 -0.56 16.29 -0.36
N GLY A 92 0.35 15.73 -1.15
CA GLY A 92 1.59 15.12 -0.68
C GLY A 92 1.41 13.73 -0.05
N VAL A 93 0.30 13.05 -0.34
CA VAL A 93 0.07 11.69 0.17
C VAL A 93 1.02 10.67 -0.48
N ALA A 94 1.26 10.82 -1.78
CA ALA A 94 2.17 9.99 -2.58
C ALA A 94 2.94 10.86 -3.56
N ALA A 95 4.07 10.34 -4.07
CA ALA A 95 4.79 10.96 -5.18
C ALA A 95 4.02 10.81 -6.52
N ASP A 96 3.46 9.61 -6.76
CA ASP A 96 2.77 9.28 -8.00
C ASP A 96 1.37 8.69 -7.78
N THR A 97 0.49 8.94 -8.74
CA THR A 97 -0.87 8.37 -8.81
C THR A 97 -0.87 6.84 -8.84
N SER A 98 0.14 6.23 -9.45
CA SER A 98 0.30 4.76 -9.57
C SER A 98 0.60 4.08 -8.23
N MET A 99 1.19 4.80 -7.27
CA MET A 99 1.47 4.28 -5.92
C MET A 99 0.21 4.20 -5.06
N ILE A 100 -0.89 4.85 -5.46
CA ILE A 100 -2.11 4.94 -4.67
C ILE A 100 -3.11 3.89 -5.16
N ARG A 101 -3.45 2.95 -4.27
CA ARG A 101 -4.55 2.00 -4.47
C ARG A 101 -5.73 2.38 -3.57
N LEU A 102 -6.87 2.65 -4.21
CA LEU A 102 -8.12 2.99 -3.54
C LEU A 102 -8.98 1.73 -3.38
N ILE A 103 -9.56 1.54 -2.20
CA ILE A 103 -10.32 0.37 -1.80
C ILE A 103 -11.62 0.83 -1.14
N LEU A 104 -12.76 0.41 -1.69
CA LEU A 104 -14.09 0.68 -1.16
C LEU A 104 -14.82 -0.64 -0.93
N LYS A 105 -15.27 -0.90 0.31
CA LYS A 105 -15.98 -2.15 0.69
C LYS A 105 -15.23 -3.43 0.26
N GLY A 106 -13.90 -3.41 0.32
CA GLY A 106 -13.05 -4.53 -0.11
C GLY A 106 -12.79 -4.60 -1.63
N LYS A 107 -13.43 -3.76 -2.45
CA LYS A 107 -13.20 -3.68 -3.89
C LYS A 107 -12.15 -2.63 -4.21
N ALA A 108 -11.07 -3.04 -4.90
CA ALA A 108 -10.08 -2.09 -5.41
C ALA A 108 -10.67 -1.31 -6.60
N LEU A 109 -10.59 0.02 -6.53
CA LEU A 109 -11.09 0.91 -7.56
C LEU A 109 -10.03 1.09 -8.67
N LEU A 110 -10.47 0.93 -9.91
CA LEU A 110 -9.68 1.17 -11.11
C LEU A 110 -9.77 2.65 -11.51
N ASN A 111 -8.75 3.17 -12.19
CA ASN A 111 -8.66 4.59 -12.57
C ASN A 111 -9.78 5.01 -13.54
N GLU A 112 -10.24 4.09 -14.39
CA GLU A 112 -11.24 4.31 -15.44
C GLU A 112 -12.68 4.38 -14.92
N ARG A 113 -12.91 3.93 -13.68
CA ARG A 113 -14.25 3.97 -13.08
C ARG A 113 -14.63 5.41 -12.70
N SER A 114 -15.87 5.78 -12.94
CA SER A 114 -16.48 6.99 -12.39
C SER A 114 -16.88 6.81 -10.93
N ILE A 115 -17.03 7.92 -10.21
CA ILE A 115 -17.41 7.93 -8.79
C ILE A 115 -18.82 7.35 -8.58
N GLU A 116 -19.75 7.64 -9.48
CA GLU A 116 -21.10 7.08 -9.50
C GLU A 116 -21.10 5.53 -9.62
N GLU A 117 -20.30 4.97 -10.53
CA GLU A 117 -20.20 3.52 -10.72
C GLU A 117 -19.56 2.79 -9.54
N CYS A 118 -18.71 3.50 -8.80
CA CYS A 118 -18.10 2.98 -7.58
C CYS A 118 -19.10 2.93 -6.41
N GLY A 119 -20.28 3.56 -6.54
CA GLY A 119 -21.26 3.66 -5.46
C GLY A 119 -20.80 4.59 -4.34
N LEU A 120 -20.07 5.65 -4.68
CA LEU A 120 -19.70 6.70 -3.74
C LEU A 120 -20.90 7.62 -3.49
N VAL A 121 -21.26 7.79 -2.22
CA VAL A 121 -22.32 8.68 -1.74
C VAL A 121 -21.66 9.81 -0.95
N SER A 122 -22.34 10.95 -0.80
CA SER A 122 -21.86 12.03 0.08
C SER A 122 -21.63 11.49 1.50
N GLY A 123 -20.44 11.73 2.05
CA GLY A 123 -19.98 11.19 3.34
C GLY A 123 -19.38 9.78 3.27
N ALA A 124 -19.29 9.16 2.09
CA ALA A 124 -18.67 7.83 1.96
C ALA A 124 -17.18 7.85 2.32
N THR A 125 -16.73 6.73 2.91
CA THR A 125 -15.33 6.55 3.30
C THR A 125 -14.63 5.53 2.39
N VAL A 126 -13.55 5.97 1.75
CA VAL A 126 -12.67 5.13 0.91
C VAL A 126 -11.36 4.90 1.65
N HIS A 127 -10.81 3.70 1.56
CA HIS A 127 -9.49 3.40 2.11
C HIS A 127 -8.43 3.56 1.01
N ALA A 128 -7.32 4.22 1.32
CA ALA A 128 -6.16 4.35 0.44
C ALA A 128 -4.97 3.57 1.02
N SER A 129 -4.34 2.75 0.20
CA SER A 129 -3.05 2.13 0.52
C SER A 129 -1.98 2.68 -0.41
N LEU A 130 -0.87 3.11 0.17
CA LEU A 130 0.35 3.45 -0.54
C LEU A 130 1.15 2.19 -0.80
N GLN A 131 1.39 1.88 -2.06
CA GLN A 131 2.42 0.95 -2.45
C GLN A 131 3.72 1.75 -2.49
N LYS A 132 4.76 1.29 -1.78
CA LYS A 132 6.10 1.82 -1.97
C LYS A 132 6.37 1.70 -3.46
N GLY A 133 6.69 2.81 -4.12
CA GLY A 133 7.09 2.78 -5.51
C GLY A 133 8.12 1.68 -5.66
N ALA A 134 7.72 0.57 -6.27
CA ALA A 134 8.67 -0.17 -7.06
C ALA A 134 9.17 0.90 -8.03
N ALA A 135 10.48 1.16 -8.01
CA ALA A 135 11.11 1.81 -9.14
C ALA A 135 10.44 1.22 -10.39
N PRO A 136 10.10 2.05 -11.39
CA PRO A 136 9.74 1.51 -12.69
C PRO A 136 10.77 0.40 -12.94
N PRO A 137 10.38 -0.86 -13.25
CA PRO A 137 11.35 -1.71 -13.90
C PRO A 137 11.99 -0.83 -14.98
N PRO A 138 13.33 -0.76 -15.07
CA PRO A 138 13.98 0.04 -16.10
C PRO A 138 13.21 -0.22 -17.39
N PRO A 139 12.83 0.84 -18.13
CA PRO A 139 11.92 0.72 -19.25
C PRO A 139 12.31 -0.53 -20.04
N PRO A 140 11.39 -1.49 -20.27
CA PRO A 140 11.66 -2.57 -21.19
C PRO A 140 12.20 -1.89 -22.45
N PRO A 141 13.43 -2.22 -22.91
CA PRO A 141 13.94 -1.65 -24.13
C PRO A 141 12.87 -1.88 -25.20
N GLU A 142 12.52 -0.79 -25.89
CA GLU A 142 11.52 -0.79 -26.94
C GLU A 142 11.75 -1.96 -27.93
N PRO A 143 10.66 -2.51 -28.48
CA PRO A 143 10.60 -3.84 -29.03
C PRO A 143 11.36 -3.94 -30.35
N THR A 144 12.56 -4.50 -30.29
CA THR A 144 13.16 -5.16 -31.47
C THR A 144 13.06 -6.66 -31.23
N LYS A 145 12.06 -7.27 -31.86
CA LYS A 145 11.76 -8.71 -31.92
C LYS A 145 12.98 -9.62 -32.20
N PRO A 146 12.90 -10.96 -31.96
CA PRO A 146 11.83 -11.71 -31.28
C PRO A 146 12.33 -12.71 -30.22
N ALA A 147 11.37 -13.10 -29.37
CA ALA A 147 11.27 -14.35 -28.63
C ALA A 147 12.25 -15.48 -28.99
N VAL A 148 13.09 -15.90 -28.05
CA VAL A 148 13.44 -17.32 -27.85
C VAL A 148 13.71 -17.59 -26.37
N ALA A 149 13.12 -18.69 -25.92
CA ALA A 149 13.51 -19.54 -24.81
C ALA A 149 13.35 -19.04 -23.37
N ARG A 150 12.52 -19.80 -22.65
CA ARG A 150 12.85 -20.29 -21.30
C ARG A 150 14.28 -20.84 -21.32
N GLU A 151 15.28 -20.01 -21.11
CA GLU A 151 16.65 -20.47 -21.01
C GLU A 151 16.91 -20.94 -19.59
N GLN A 152 17.41 -22.17 -19.52
CA GLN A 152 17.75 -22.82 -18.26
C GLN A 152 18.72 -21.93 -17.48
N PRO A 153 18.61 -21.85 -16.13
CA PRO A 153 19.44 -20.98 -15.31
C PRO A 153 20.96 -21.19 -15.52
N LEU A 154 21.36 -22.33 -16.07
CA LEU A 154 22.75 -22.68 -16.37
C LEU A 154 23.31 -22.02 -17.65
N ALA A 155 22.47 -21.70 -18.65
CA ALA A 155 22.93 -21.11 -19.91
C ALA A 155 23.33 -19.63 -19.73
N ILE A 156 22.68 -18.94 -18.80
CA ILE A 156 22.94 -17.54 -18.46
C ILE A 156 24.36 -17.37 -17.89
N LEU A 157 24.85 -18.35 -17.12
CA LEU A 157 26.20 -18.34 -16.52
C LEU A 157 27.33 -18.42 -17.56
N GLN A 158 27.04 -18.80 -18.81
CA GLN A 158 28.03 -18.87 -19.89
C GLN A 158 28.19 -17.55 -20.65
N THR A 159 27.26 -16.60 -20.45
CA THR A 159 27.30 -15.32 -21.15
C THR A 159 28.34 -14.37 -20.56
N ASP A 160 29.11 -13.68 -21.41
CA ASP A 160 30.10 -12.70 -20.94
C ASP A 160 29.43 -11.53 -20.18
N ALA A 161 28.18 -11.21 -20.54
CA ALA A 161 27.37 -10.19 -19.88
C ALA A 161 27.17 -10.46 -18.38
N PHE A 162 26.88 -11.71 -17.98
CA PHE A 162 26.74 -12.09 -16.58
C PHE A 162 28.03 -11.83 -15.79
N TRP A 163 29.19 -12.16 -16.36
CA TRP A 163 30.47 -11.98 -15.70
C TRP A 163 30.87 -10.51 -15.56
N GLN A 164 30.51 -9.67 -16.53
CA GLN A 164 30.70 -8.21 -16.44
C GLN A 164 29.85 -7.60 -15.33
N GLU A 165 28.61 -8.06 -15.18
CA GLU A 165 27.73 -7.61 -14.09
C GLU A 165 28.25 -8.05 -12.72
N LEU A 166 28.71 -9.30 -12.60
CA LEU A 166 29.31 -9.82 -11.38
C LEU A 166 30.59 -9.05 -11.01
N GLU A 167 31.42 -8.69 -11.99
CA GLU A 167 32.59 -7.85 -11.75
C GLU A 167 32.20 -6.47 -11.19
N GLY A 168 31.19 -5.83 -11.78
CA GLY A 168 30.64 -4.57 -11.29
C GLY A 168 30.15 -4.67 -9.85
N PHE A 169 29.46 -5.77 -9.51
CA PHE A 169 29.01 -6.03 -8.15
C PHE A 169 30.18 -6.22 -7.17
N LEU A 170 31.18 -7.03 -7.53
CA LEU A 170 32.36 -7.28 -6.69
C LEU A 170 33.17 -6.00 -6.44
N ARG A 171 33.28 -5.12 -7.44
CA ARG A 171 33.91 -3.79 -7.27
C ARG A 171 33.17 -2.90 -6.28
N GLY A 172 31.87 -3.05 -6.11
CA GLY A 172 31.08 -2.31 -5.12
C GLY A 172 31.15 -2.88 -3.70
N GLN A 173 31.48 -4.17 -3.56
CA GLN A 173 31.52 -4.88 -2.27
C GLN A 173 32.94 -4.99 -1.70
N LEU A 174 33.97 -5.01 -2.56
CA LEU A 174 35.36 -5.13 -2.15
C LEU A 174 36.07 -3.77 -2.19
N PRO A 175 36.92 -3.45 -1.19
CA PRO A 175 37.63 -2.17 -1.14
C PRO A 175 38.75 -2.05 -2.17
N SER A 176 39.16 -3.15 -2.81
CA SER A 176 40.23 -3.19 -3.80
C SER A 176 39.73 -3.76 -5.13
N HIS A 177 39.98 -3.01 -6.21
CA HIS A 177 39.66 -3.43 -7.57
C HIS A 177 40.45 -4.68 -8.00
N ALA A 178 41.70 -4.81 -7.54
CA ALA A 178 42.53 -5.99 -7.79
C ALA A 178 41.94 -7.25 -7.11
N ALA A 179 41.43 -7.11 -5.88
CA ALA A 179 40.79 -8.22 -5.16
C ALA A 179 39.49 -8.69 -5.84
N ALA A 180 38.73 -7.76 -6.45
CA ALA A 180 37.54 -8.10 -7.22
C ALA A 180 37.88 -8.94 -8.47
N ALA A 181 38.96 -8.57 -9.19
CA ALA A 181 39.42 -9.33 -10.35
C ALA A 181 39.94 -10.73 -9.97
N GLU A 182 40.67 -10.87 -8.87
CA GLU A 182 41.13 -12.16 -8.36
C GLU A 182 39.97 -13.07 -7.94
N THR A 183 38.98 -12.50 -7.25
CA THR A 183 37.77 -13.25 -6.84
C THR A 183 36.96 -13.72 -8.04
N LEU A 184 36.85 -12.87 -9.07
CA LEU A 184 36.19 -13.24 -10.32
C LEU A 184 36.94 -14.36 -11.05
N ALA A 185 38.27 -14.27 -11.12
CA ALA A 185 39.10 -15.31 -11.72
C ALA A 185 38.97 -16.65 -10.98
N LEU A 186 38.98 -16.62 -9.64
CA LEU A 186 38.74 -17.80 -8.81
C LEU A 186 37.38 -18.44 -9.08
N PHE A 187 36.34 -17.63 -9.16
CA PHE A 187 34.99 -18.14 -9.41
C PHE A 187 34.84 -18.71 -10.83
N ARG A 188 35.44 -18.06 -11.85
CA ARG A 188 35.49 -18.61 -13.22
C ARG A 188 36.21 -19.95 -13.29
N ASN A 189 37.37 -20.06 -12.64
CA ASN A 189 38.12 -21.31 -12.58
C ASN A 189 37.33 -22.41 -11.86
N ALA A 190 36.74 -22.10 -10.70
CA ALA A 190 35.92 -23.05 -9.94
C ALA A 190 34.71 -23.54 -10.76
N TRP A 191 34.03 -22.63 -11.46
CA TRP A 191 32.90 -22.98 -12.31
C TRP A 191 33.31 -23.90 -13.47
N GLN A 192 34.42 -23.59 -14.16
CA GLN A 192 34.96 -24.43 -15.23
C GLN A 192 35.38 -25.81 -14.73
N THR A 193 35.97 -25.90 -13.53
CA THR A 193 36.31 -27.19 -12.92
C THR A 193 35.08 -27.99 -12.50
N SER A 194 33.99 -27.33 -12.08
CA SER A 194 32.73 -28.00 -11.70
C SER A 194 31.85 -28.39 -12.89
N GLY A 195 32.06 -27.77 -14.06
CA GLY A 195 31.39 -28.12 -15.31
C GLY A 195 32.06 -29.29 -16.06
N ALA A 196 33.15 -29.82 -15.53
CA ALA A 196 33.93 -30.93 -16.10
C ALA A 196 33.72 -32.22 -15.31
N ASP A 197 32.47 -32.70 -15.20
CA ASP A 197 32.17 -34.06 -14.75
C ASP A 197 30.83 -34.51 -15.37
N PRO A 198 30.83 -35.37 -16.42
CA PRO A 198 29.67 -36.18 -16.79
C PRO A 198 29.57 -37.47 -15.96
#